data_AF-A0A353PA76-F1
#
_entry.id   AF-A0A353PA76-F1
#
_cell.length_a   1.000
_cell.length_b   1.000
_cell.length_c   1.000
_cell.angle_alpha   90.00
_cell.angle_beta   90.00
_cell.angle_gamma   90.00
#
_symmetry.space_group_name_H-M   'P 1'
#
loop_
_entity.id
_entity.type
_entity.pdbx_description
1 polymer ?
#
loop_
_entity_poly.entity_id
_entity_poly.type
_entity_poly.pdbx_seq_one_letter_code
_entity_poly.pdbx_strand_id
1 'polypeptide(L)'
;MKAGAGDALAVSPAEKRAFLCQGGVLSEDDSAPVQVVETRSSWVFLTTAGAYKLKKPLRSRMIDLTSVAARGRNATLELHLNRRLAPTVYTGLLPLICDRSGLRVGPVVASPTDGPLDPAHVVDWLVGMHRLPAARMLDRLIG
;
A
#
# COMPACT_ATOMS: atom_id res chain seq x y z
N MET A 1 -12.41 36.63 10.15
CA MET A 1 -12.05 36.29 8.76
C MET A 1 -11.65 34.82 8.75
N LYS A 2 -12.45 33.94 8.13
CA LYS A 2 -12.29 32.48 8.18
C LYS A 2 -11.07 32.05 7.36
N ALA A 3 -10.08 31.42 7.98
CA ALA A 3 -9.13 30.58 7.26
C ALA A 3 -9.86 29.29 6.87
N GLY A 4 -10.06 29.07 5.58
CA GLY A 4 -10.67 27.85 5.06
C GLY A 4 -9.73 26.66 5.27
N ALA A 5 -10.07 25.80 6.24
CA ALA A 5 -9.63 24.41 6.24
C ALA A 5 -10.45 23.67 5.17
N GLY A 6 -9.79 23.02 4.22
CA GLY A 6 -10.46 22.09 3.30
C GLY A 6 -9.94 22.12 1.88
N ASP A 7 -8.80 21.46 1.66
CA ASP A 7 -8.71 20.50 0.55
C ASP A 7 -7.60 19.50 0.89
N ALA A 8 -7.91 18.56 1.78
CA ALA A 8 -7.15 17.32 1.77
C ALA A 8 -7.43 16.70 0.41
N LEU A 9 -6.42 16.61 -0.46
CA LEU A 9 -6.52 16.06 -1.81
C LEU A 9 -7.15 14.66 -1.71
N ALA A 10 -8.47 14.59 -1.89
CA ALA A 10 -9.23 13.38 -1.69
C ALA A 10 -9.05 12.48 -2.90
N VAL A 11 -7.93 11.78 -2.95
CA VAL A 11 -7.62 10.86 -4.06
C VAL A 11 -8.50 9.63 -3.95
N SER A 12 -9.29 9.38 -4.98
CA SER A 12 -10.21 8.24 -5.05
C SER A 12 -9.45 6.90 -5.10
N PRO A 13 -10.09 5.79 -4.69
CA PRO A 13 -9.46 4.47 -4.79
C PRO A 13 -9.10 4.08 -6.23
N ALA A 14 -9.90 4.52 -7.21
CA ALA A 14 -9.65 4.27 -8.62
C ALA A 14 -8.40 5.01 -9.10
N GLU A 15 -8.22 6.29 -8.73
CA GLU A 15 -7.03 7.07 -9.06
C GLU A 15 -5.78 6.49 -8.41
N LYS A 16 -5.83 6.11 -7.13
CA LYS A 16 -4.72 5.43 -6.44
C LYS A 16 -4.32 4.15 -7.15
N ARG A 17 -5.29 3.31 -7.51
CA ARG A 17 -5.04 2.07 -8.25
C ARG A 17 -4.44 2.36 -9.61
N ALA A 18 -5.01 3.29 -10.37
CA ALA A 18 -4.52 3.65 -11.70
C ALA A 18 -3.07 4.13 -11.65
N PHE A 19 -2.73 4.98 -10.67
CA PHE A 19 -1.36 5.43 -10.42
C PHE A 19 -0.41 4.26 -10.11
N LEU A 20 -0.78 3.37 -9.21
CA LEU A 20 0.05 2.22 -8.80
C LEU A 20 0.19 1.14 -9.89
N CYS A 21 -0.65 1.15 -10.91
CA CYS A 21 -0.52 0.28 -12.07
C CYS A 21 0.50 0.79 -13.11
N GLN A 22 0.97 2.03 -12.99
CA GLN A 22 1.94 2.60 -13.92
C GLN A 22 3.34 2.00 -13.67
N GLY A 23 4.05 1.67 -14.74
CA GLY A 23 5.47 1.27 -14.66
C GLY A 23 6.32 2.38 -14.06
N GLY A 24 7.43 2.02 -13.39
CA GLY A 24 8.32 2.98 -12.74
C GLY A 24 7.84 3.53 -11.39
N VAL A 25 6.55 3.42 -11.03
CA VAL A 25 6.01 4.00 -9.78
C VAL A 25 6.41 3.20 -8.54
N LEU A 26 6.33 1.87 -8.62
CA LEU A 26 6.62 0.96 -7.50
C LEU A 26 8.05 0.40 -7.53
N SER A 27 8.73 0.54 -8.67
CA SER A 27 10.08 0.09 -8.91
C SER A 27 10.60 0.81 -10.15
N GLU A 28 11.70 1.55 -10.02
CA GLU A 28 12.30 2.34 -11.11
C GLU A 28 12.70 1.45 -12.30
N ASP A 29 13.12 0.21 -12.01
CA ASP A 29 13.53 -0.77 -13.02
C ASP A 29 12.36 -1.44 -13.77
N ASP A 30 11.11 -1.18 -13.36
CA ASP A 30 9.96 -1.90 -13.90
C ASP A 30 9.27 -1.12 -15.02
N SER A 31 9.76 -1.33 -16.25
CA SER A 31 9.10 -0.87 -17.48
C SER A 31 7.97 -1.78 -17.94
N ALA A 32 7.83 -2.97 -17.33
CA ALA A 32 6.79 -3.92 -17.65
C ALA A 32 5.45 -3.58 -16.97
N PRO A 33 4.31 -4.04 -17.52
CA PRO A 33 3.01 -3.83 -16.89
C PRO A 33 2.93 -4.49 -15.51
N VAL A 34 2.50 -3.72 -14.50
CA VAL A 34 2.27 -4.21 -13.15
C VAL A 34 1.12 -5.22 -13.15
N GLN A 35 1.39 -6.47 -12.75
CA GLN A 35 0.34 -7.47 -12.59
C GLN A 35 -0.45 -7.16 -11.32
N VAL A 36 -1.78 -7.07 -11.41
CA VAL A 36 -2.65 -6.78 -10.26
C VAL A 36 -3.44 -8.02 -9.88
N VAL A 37 -3.30 -8.45 -8.63
CA VAL A 37 -4.16 -9.46 -8.01
C VAL A 37 -5.14 -8.75 -7.08
N GLU A 38 -6.43 -8.94 -7.33
CA GLU A 38 -7.49 -8.32 -6.56
C GLU A 38 -8.11 -9.33 -5.59
N THR A 39 -8.20 -8.93 -4.32
CA THR A 39 -9.01 -9.65 -3.32
C THR A 39 -10.22 -8.82 -2.96
N ARG A 40 -11.10 -9.35 -2.10
CA ARG A 40 -12.22 -8.57 -1.55
C ARG A 40 -11.77 -7.27 -0.89
N SER A 41 -10.65 -7.28 -0.16
CA SER A 41 -10.25 -6.17 0.71
C SER A 41 -8.97 -5.45 0.28
N SER A 42 -8.29 -5.90 -0.77
CA SER A 42 -7.01 -5.33 -1.19
C SER A 42 -6.75 -5.50 -2.68
N TRP A 43 -5.86 -4.66 -3.19
CA TRP A 43 -5.12 -4.91 -4.42
C TRP A 43 -3.69 -5.26 -4.07
N VAL A 44 -3.12 -6.24 -4.76
CA VAL A 44 -1.72 -6.62 -4.68
C VAL A 44 -1.10 -6.36 -6.05
N PHE A 45 -0.12 -5.48 -6.09
CA PHE A 45 0.63 -5.06 -7.26
C PHE A 45 1.93 -5.87 -7.30
N LEU A 46 2.10 -6.67 -8.34
CA LEU A 46 3.27 -7.52 -8.53
C LEU A 46 4.16 -6.88 -9.60
N THR A 47 5.38 -6.59 -9.18
CA THR A 47 6.45 -6.01 -10.00
C THR A 47 7.56 -7.03 -10.16
N THR A 48 8.60 -6.67 -10.91
CA THR A 48 9.86 -7.43 -10.93
C THR A 48 10.61 -7.33 -9.59
N ALA A 49 10.61 -6.16 -8.95
CA ALA A 49 11.31 -5.93 -7.67
C ALA A 49 10.59 -6.49 -6.44
N GLY A 50 9.26 -6.65 -6.49
CA GLY A 50 8.51 -7.06 -5.30
C GLY A 50 7.00 -7.13 -5.49
N ALA A 51 6.31 -7.22 -4.36
CA ALA A 51 4.86 -7.20 -4.25
C ALA A 51 4.42 -6.09 -3.28
N TYR A 52 3.41 -5.32 -3.65
CA TYR A 52 2.93 -4.19 -2.87
C TYR A 52 1.44 -4.29 -2.68
N LYS A 53 0.96 -4.14 -1.45
CA LYS A 53 -0.46 -4.31 -1.14
C LYS A 53 -1.10 -3.02 -0.67
N LEU A 54 -2.17 -2.61 -1.34
CA LEU A 54 -3.04 -1.50 -0.95
C LEU A 54 -4.37 -2.04 -0.44
N LYS A 55 -4.83 -1.57 0.72
CA LYS A 55 -6.14 -1.93 1.26
C LYS A 55 -7.24 -1.05 0.65
N LYS A 56 -8.37 -1.66 0.29
CA LYS A 56 -9.55 -0.95 -0.23
C LYS A 56 -10.30 -0.26 0.92
N PRO A 57 -10.93 0.91 0.68
CA PRO A 57 -11.79 1.52 1.69
C PRO A 57 -13.07 0.71 1.82
N LEU A 58 -13.18 -0.06 2.89
CA LEU A 58 -14.38 -0.83 3.20
C LEU A 58 -14.60 -0.92 4.69
N ARG A 59 -15.84 -1.19 5.08
CA ARG A 59 -16.18 -1.62 6.43
C ARG A 59 -16.87 -2.98 6.36
N SER A 60 -16.51 -3.86 7.29
CA SER A 60 -17.12 -5.17 7.48
C SER A 60 -17.35 -5.39 8.97
N ARG A 61 -17.96 -6.52 9.34
CA ARG A 61 -18.16 -6.88 10.75
C ARG A 61 -16.85 -7.05 11.53
N MET A 62 -15.75 -7.38 10.85
CA MET A 62 -14.47 -7.71 11.49
C MET A 62 -13.42 -6.60 11.34
N ILE A 63 -13.53 -5.77 10.31
CA ILE A 63 -12.47 -4.86 9.88
C ILE A 63 -13.07 -3.54 9.42
N ASP A 64 -12.47 -2.45 9.89
CA ASP A 64 -12.71 -1.08 9.43
C ASP A 64 -11.48 -0.53 8.70
N LEU A 65 -11.64 -0.24 7.41
CA LEU A 65 -10.61 0.31 6.51
C LEU A 65 -11.08 1.62 5.86
N THR A 66 -12.11 2.26 6.43
CA THR A 66 -12.76 3.42 5.80
C THR A 66 -11.85 4.65 5.74
N SER A 67 -11.07 4.91 6.79
CA SER A 67 -10.12 6.03 6.83
C SER A 67 -8.68 5.62 6.47
N VAL A 68 -7.90 6.59 5.99
CA VAL A 68 -6.44 6.41 5.74
C VAL A 68 -5.73 5.97 7.02
N ALA A 69 -6.04 6.59 8.15
CA ALA A 69 -5.48 6.21 9.45
C ALA A 69 -5.84 4.77 9.86
N ALA A 70 -7.08 4.33 9.62
CA ALA A 70 -7.48 2.94 9.87
C ALA A 70 -6.71 1.95 8.97
N ARG A 71 -6.52 2.28 7.70
CA ARG A 71 -5.70 1.47 6.78
C ARG A 71 -4.23 1.43 7.20
N GLY A 72 -3.65 2.55 7.62
CA GLY A 72 -2.28 2.60 8.14
C GLY A 72 -2.09 1.73 9.37
N ARG A 73 -3.01 1.81 10.36
CA ARG A 73 -2.99 0.92 11.53
C ARG A 73 -3.11 -0.55 11.13
N ASN A 74 -4.04 -0.88 10.23
CA ASN A 74 -4.24 -2.25 9.79
C ASN A 74 -3.02 -2.79 9.01
N ALA A 75 -2.36 -1.97 8.19
CA ALA A 75 -1.13 -2.31 7.49
C ALA A 75 0.04 -2.55 8.46
N THR A 76 0.15 -1.72 9.51
CA THR A 76 1.14 -1.90 10.58
C THR A 76 0.95 -3.22 11.33
N LEU A 77 -0.30 -3.53 11.68
CA LEU A 77 -0.65 -4.81 12.33
C LEU A 77 -0.35 -5.99 11.40
N GLU A 78 -0.66 -5.88 10.11
CA GLU A 78 -0.32 -6.92 9.13
C GLU A 78 1.19 -7.20 9.09
N LEU A 79 2.02 -6.15 9.00
CA LEU A 79 3.47 -6.29 9.05
C LEU A 79 3.93 -6.99 10.34
N HIS A 80 3.45 -6.51 11.49
CA HIS A 80 3.87 -7.04 12.78
C HIS A 80 3.51 -8.52 12.93
N LEU A 81 2.26 -8.89 12.60
CA LEU A 81 1.78 -10.26 12.74
C LEU A 81 2.45 -11.19 11.73
N ASN A 82 2.54 -10.79 10.47
CA ASN A 82 3.02 -11.69 9.42
C ASN A 82 4.55 -11.82 9.40
N ARG A 83 5.31 -10.81 9.86
CA ARG A 83 6.77 -10.93 10.04
C ARG A 83 7.16 -12.03 11.03
N ARG A 84 6.30 -12.37 12.00
CA ARG A 84 6.56 -13.50 12.91
C ARG A 84 6.60 -14.84 12.18
N LEU A 85 5.88 -14.96 11.08
CA LEU A 85 5.79 -16.18 10.26
C LEU A 85 6.70 -16.12 9.03
N ALA A 86 6.97 -14.92 8.51
CA ALA A 86 7.72 -14.70 7.28
C ALA A 86 8.60 -13.44 7.40
N PRO A 87 9.64 -13.47 8.23
CA PRO A 87 10.41 -12.27 8.61
C PRO A 87 11.11 -11.61 7.42
N THR A 88 11.54 -12.40 6.43
CA THR A 88 12.20 -11.90 5.23
C THR A 88 11.20 -11.40 4.18
N VAL A 89 9.95 -11.86 4.21
CA VAL A 89 8.99 -11.54 3.14
C VAL A 89 8.50 -10.11 3.22
N TYR A 90 8.32 -9.54 4.42
CA TYR A 90 7.70 -8.23 4.60
C TYR A 90 8.75 -7.13 4.78
N THR A 91 8.87 -6.24 3.80
CA THR A 91 9.95 -5.24 3.72
C THR A 91 9.62 -3.95 4.49
N GLY A 92 8.34 -3.56 4.59
CA GLY A 92 7.90 -2.44 5.42
C GLY A 92 6.63 -1.77 4.92
N LEU A 93 6.34 -0.56 5.41
CA LEU A 93 5.26 0.28 4.89
C LEU A 93 5.80 1.29 3.90
N LEU A 94 5.02 1.64 2.88
CA LEU A 94 5.32 2.77 2.01
C LEU A 94 4.11 3.72 2.01
N PRO A 95 4.28 5.01 2.34
CA PRO A 95 3.18 5.97 2.27
C PRO A 95 2.88 6.30 0.80
N LEU A 96 1.60 6.31 0.44
CA LEU A 96 1.14 6.93 -0.79
C LEU A 96 0.84 8.38 -0.48
N ILE A 97 1.58 9.29 -1.12
CA ILE A 97 1.58 10.72 -0.81
C ILE A 97 0.98 11.48 -2.00
N CYS A 98 0.16 12.49 -1.73
CA CYS A 98 -0.35 13.44 -2.71
C CYS A 98 -0.08 14.86 -2.23
N ASP A 99 0.65 15.63 -3.03
CA ASP A 99 0.85 17.07 -2.82
C ASP A 99 0.74 17.81 -4.16
N ARG A 100 1.24 19.06 -4.22
CA ARG A 100 1.21 19.90 -5.43
C ARG A 100 1.93 19.28 -6.64
N SER A 101 2.84 18.34 -6.43
CA SER A 101 3.54 17.61 -7.50
C SER A 101 2.79 16.39 -8.02
N GLY A 102 1.68 16.03 -7.37
CA GLY A 102 0.87 14.86 -7.70
C GLY A 102 1.10 13.68 -6.74
N LEU A 103 0.74 12.48 -7.21
CA LEU A 103 0.90 11.24 -6.45
C LEU A 103 2.34 10.74 -6.52
N ARG A 104 2.86 10.25 -5.39
CA ARG A 104 4.11 9.50 -5.32
C ARG A 104 4.08 8.44 -4.21
N VAL A 105 4.93 7.44 -4.35
CA VAL A 105 5.22 6.50 -3.26
C VAL A 105 6.43 7.01 -2.49
N GLY A 106 6.31 7.14 -1.16
CA GLY A 106 7.42 7.54 -0.30
C GLY A 106 8.34 6.36 0.09
N PRO A 107 9.40 6.63 0.84
CA PRO A 107 10.36 5.62 1.24
C PRO A 107 9.74 4.56 2.17
N VAL A 108 10.41 3.43 2.31
CA VAL A 108 10.03 2.38 3.25
C VAL A 108 10.19 2.88 4.69
N VAL A 109 9.16 2.71 5.50
CA VAL A 109 9.12 3.04 6.94
C VAL A 109 8.61 1.86 7.76
N ALA A 110 8.92 1.80 9.06
CA ALA A 110 8.47 0.71 9.94
C ALA A 110 7.08 0.98 10.55
N SER A 111 6.75 2.26 10.77
CA SER A 111 5.50 2.73 11.35
C SER A 111 4.97 3.96 10.59
N PRO A 112 3.64 4.20 10.58
CA PRO A 112 3.05 5.42 10.03
C PRO A 112 3.52 6.73 10.64
N THR A 113 4.17 6.66 11.81
CA THR A 113 4.70 7.79 12.57
C THR A 113 6.19 8.04 12.32
N ASP A 114 6.84 7.22 11.50
CA ASP A 114 8.29 7.32 11.27
C ASP A 114 8.61 8.33 10.16
N GLY A 115 9.71 9.06 10.35
CA GLY A 115 10.25 10.01 9.36
C GLY A 115 9.48 11.33 9.28
N PRO A 116 9.96 12.28 8.45
CA PRO A 116 9.36 13.61 8.30
C PRO A 116 8.15 13.56 7.34
N LEU A 117 7.22 12.64 7.57
CA LEU A 117 5.99 12.57 6.78
C LEU A 117 5.01 13.62 7.28
N ASP A 118 4.57 14.52 6.41
CA ASP A 118 3.41 15.37 6.67
C ASP A 118 2.14 14.52 6.54
N PRO A 119 1.42 14.22 7.64
CA PRO A 119 0.24 13.38 7.59
C PRO A 119 -0.87 13.96 6.71
N ALA A 120 -0.87 15.28 6.46
CA ALA A 120 -1.84 15.95 5.60
C ALA A 120 -1.72 15.52 4.13
N HIS A 121 -0.53 15.09 3.69
CA HIS A 121 -0.28 14.66 2.32
C HIS A 121 -0.34 13.14 2.15
N VAL A 122 -0.40 12.35 3.24
CA VAL A 122 -0.51 10.89 3.14
C VAL A 122 -1.95 10.51 2.81
N VAL A 123 -2.15 10.00 1.59
CA VAL A 123 -3.47 9.59 1.10
C VAL A 123 -3.73 8.09 1.22
N ASP A 124 -2.70 7.26 1.42
CA ASP A 124 -2.84 5.84 1.76
C ASP A 124 -1.54 5.16 2.23
N TRP A 125 -1.59 3.87 2.53
CA TRP A 125 -0.45 3.06 2.93
C TRP A 125 -0.35 1.74 2.14
N LEU A 126 0.84 1.44 1.65
CA LEU A 126 1.21 0.17 1.04
C LEU A 126 1.94 -0.71 2.05
N VAL A 127 1.71 -2.03 1.99
CA VAL A 127 2.57 -3.03 2.61
C VAL A 127 3.50 -3.58 1.53
N GLY A 128 4.80 -3.37 1.70
CA GLY A 128 5.85 -3.90 0.83
C GLY A 128 6.23 -5.33 1.20
N MET A 129 6.40 -6.17 0.18
CA MET A 129 6.75 -7.57 0.31
C MET A 129 7.74 -8.00 -0.79
N HIS A 130 8.60 -8.96 -0.51
CA HIS A 130 9.28 -9.71 -1.57
C HIS A 130 8.28 -10.57 -2.32
N ARG A 131 8.40 -10.57 -3.65
CA ARG A 131 7.57 -11.42 -4.51
C ARG A 131 7.98 -12.87 -4.32
N LEU A 132 7.04 -13.70 -3.88
CA LEU A 132 7.29 -15.14 -3.74
C LEU A 132 7.19 -15.85 -5.10
N PRO A 133 7.97 -16.92 -5.33
CA PRO A 133 7.87 -17.71 -6.55
C PRO A 133 6.47 -18.31 -6.68
N ALA A 134 5.78 -18.02 -7.79
CA ALA A 134 4.41 -18.49 -8.02
C ALA A 134 4.29 -20.03 -7.93
N ALA A 135 5.34 -20.76 -8.33
CA ALA A 135 5.39 -22.23 -8.26
C ALA A 135 5.38 -22.80 -6.83
N ARG A 136 5.67 -21.98 -5.81
CA ARG A 136 5.74 -22.39 -4.41
C ARG A 136 4.68 -21.72 -3.54
N MET A 137 3.59 -21.24 -4.16
CA MET A 137 2.45 -20.72 -3.41
C MET A 137 1.65 -21.87 -2.78
N LEU A 138 1.03 -21.59 -1.62
CA LEU A 138 0.41 -22.61 -0.79
C LEU A 138 -0.65 -23.42 -1.55
N ASP A 139 -1.47 -22.77 -2.37
CA ASP A 139 -2.47 -23.38 -3.25
C ASP A 139 -1.90 -24.45 -4.21
N ARG A 140 -0.61 -24.38 -4.51
CA ARG A 140 0.11 -25.38 -5.32
C ARG A 140 0.82 -26.45 -4.51
N LEU A 141 1.06 -26.21 -3.22
CA LEU A 141 1.81 -27.10 -2.34
C LEU A 141 0.93 -28.02 -1.48
N ILE A 142 -0.36 -27.69 -1.32
CA ILE A 142 -1.32 -28.48 -0.54
C ILE A 142 -2.46 -29.07 -1.40
N GLY A 143 -2.26 -29.08 -2.73
CA GLY A 143 -3.16 -29.70 -3.69
C GLY A 143 -2.99 -31.22 -3.77
#